data_AF-A0A061QEB7-F1
#
_entry.id   AF-A0A061QEB7-F1
#
_cell.length_a   1.000
_cell.length_b   1.000
_cell.length_c   1.000
_cell.angle_alpha   90.00
_cell.angle_beta   90.00
_cell.angle_gamma   90.00
#
_symmetry.space_group_name_H-M   'P 1'
#
loop_
_entity.id
_entity.type
_entity.pdbx_description
1 polymer ?
#
loop_
_entity_poly.entity_id
_entity_poly.type
_entity_poly.pdbx_seq_one_letter_code
_entity_poly.pdbx_strand_id
1 'polypeptide(L)'
;MGVGDADRRASDEVRKEDLKIDEEFLDKREDFRPKAYIPIKDGKPIDDSGVTVGGGVDLGQQSEGDLRRRGAPEALIAELRPYLGLRKEDAQRFLAANPLTLTREEAQLLTDRVRGGIGVEVARNFNRDSKLRFQDLPPEAQTVIASVATQYGPNLKIPAKEGGTPRFWKFVTEGDWQSALEELRDFGDGFKPRRNKEADKLLEAFPNLKDPGK
;
A
#
# COMPACT_ATOMS: atom_id res chain seq x y z
N MET A 1 -20.75 16.38 35.91
CA MET A 1 -19.74 17.17 35.17
C MET A 1 -19.15 16.25 34.12
N GLY A 2 -19.71 16.31 32.91
CA GLY A 2 -19.23 15.59 31.75
C GLY A 2 -18.34 16.50 30.93
N VAL A 3 -17.03 16.23 30.95
CA VAL A 3 -16.05 16.64 29.94
C VAL A 3 -14.93 15.61 30.08
N GLY A 4 -14.90 14.57 29.26
CA GLY A 4 -13.88 13.53 29.42
C GLY A 4 -13.90 12.41 28.38
N ASP A 5 -15.03 12.21 27.71
CA ASP A 5 -15.19 11.11 26.75
C ASP A 5 -15.29 11.57 25.28
N ALA A 6 -15.57 12.85 25.03
CA ALA A 6 -15.60 13.41 23.67
C ALA A 6 -14.19 13.76 23.16
N ASP A 7 -13.28 14.17 24.05
CA ASP A 7 -11.96 14.67 23.68
C ASP A 7 -10.94 13.53 23.45
N ARG A 8 -11.09 12.39 24.16
CA ARG A 8 -10.30 11.17 23.89
C ARG A 8 -10.64 10.48 22.58
N ARG A 9 -11.83 10.71 22.03
CA ARG A 9 -12.25 10.09 20.75
C ARG A 9 -11.70 10.83 19.53
N ALA A 10 -11.35 12.11 19.67
CA ALA A 10 -10.71 12.88 18.60
C ALA A 10 -9.20 12.55 18.46
N SER A 11 -8.54 12.13 19.54
CA SER A 11 -7.10 11.79 19.54
C SER A 11 -6.74 10.45 18.89
N ASP A 12 -7.73 9.62 18.58
CA ASP A 12 -7.57 8.29 17.97
C ASP A 12 -7.91 8.26 16.47
N GLU A 13 -8.46 9.35 15.94
CA GLU A 13 -8.81 9.44 14.52
C GLU A 13 -7.56 9.69 13.68
N VAL A 14 -7.14 8.68 12.91
CA VAL A 14 -6.06 8.86 11.92
C VAL A 14 -6.59 9.67 10.73
N ARG A 15 -5.94 10.81 10.48
CA ARG A 15 -6.14 11.66 9.30
C ARG A 15 -4.93 11.61 8.39
N LYS A 16 -5.13 11.80 7.08
CA LYS A 16 -4.03 11.73 6.10
C LYS A 16 -2.97 12.79 6.39
N GLU A 17 -3.40 13.95 6.85
CA GLU A 17 -2.59 15.13 7.13
C GLU A 17 -1.64 14.92 8.32
N ASP A 18 -1.92 13.95 9.19
CA ASP A 18 -1.07 13.59 10.33
C ASP A 18 0.03 12.58 9.95
N LEU A 19 -0.04 12.03 8.74
CA LEU A 19 0.90 11.01 8.25
C LEU A 19 2.07 11.67 7.52
N LYS A 20 3.27 11.19 7.81
CA LYS A 20 4.53 11.67 7.24
C LYS A 20 5.06 10.65 6.24
N ILE A 21 4.21 10.25 5.31
CA ILE A 21 4.55 9.28 4.25
C ILE A 21 5.19 10.03 3.09
N ASP A 22 6.40 9.62 2.71
CA ASP A 22 7.13 10.14 1.57
C ASP A 22 6.51 9.60 0.26
N GLU A 23 5.59 10.37 -0.32
CA GLU A 23 4.90 10.01 -1.56
C GLU A 23 5.87 9.94 -2.75
N GLU A 24 6.94 10.74 -2.77
CA GLU A 24 7.96 10.72 -3.84
C GLU A 24 8.73 9.39 -3.81
N PHE A 25 9.00 8.87 -2.62
CA PHE A 25 9.57 7.53 -2.46
C PHE A 25 8.65 6.44 -3.01
N LEU A 26 7.34 6.56 -2.84
CA LEU A 26 6.36 5.61 -3.41
C LEU A 26 6.25 5.75 -4.94
N ASP A 27 6.35 6.97 -5.48
CA ASP A 27 6.34 7.24 -6.92
C ASP A 27 7.57 6.70 -7.64
N LYS A 28 8.76 6.85 -7.06
CA LYS A 28 10.04 6.36 -7.64
C LYS A 28 10.12 4.82 -7.78
N ARG A 29 9.12 4.09 -7.29
CA ARG A 29 9.10 2.61 -7.28
C ARG A 29 8.25 2.01 -8.38
N GLU A 30 7.35 2.78 -8.95
CA GLU A 30 6.36 2.31 -9.89
C GLU A 30 6.66 2.92 -11.25
N ASP A 31 6.71 2.10 -12.30
CA ASP A 31 6.57 2.66 -13.65
C ASP A 31 5.17 3.27 -13.72
N PHE A 32 5.07 4.59 -13.57
CA PHE A 32 3.81 5.29 -13.68
C PHE A 32 3.23 5.11 -15.08
N ARG A 33 2.11 4.37 -15.20
CA ARG A 33 1.55 3.93 -16.47
C ARG A 33 0.06 4.31 -16.58
N PRO A 34 -0.27 5.41 -17.28
CA PRO A 34 -1.67 5.75 -17.56
C PRO A 34 -2.40 4.70 -18.39
N LYS A 35 -1.65 4.00 -19.25
CA LYS A 35 -2.14 2.82 -19.98
C LYS A 35 -2.11 1.61 -19.05
N ALA A 36 -3.28 1.00 -18.85
CA ALA A 36 -3.41 -0.13 -17.96
C ALA A 36 -2.69 -1.38 -18.50
N TYR A 37 -2.21 -2.21 -17.58
CA TYR A 37 -1.47 -3.44 -17.85
C TYR A 37 -1.79 -4.51 -16.82
N ILE A 38 -1.34 -5.73 -17.06
CA ILE A 38 -1.31 -6.80 -16.04
C ILE A 38 0.17 -7.01 -15.65
N PRO A 39 0.53 -6.97 -14.36
CA PRO A 39 1.85 -7.40 -13.91
C PRO A 39 2.05 -8.88 -14.26
N ILE A 40 3.05 -9.18 -15.10
CA ILE A 40 3.33 -10.52 -15.62
C ILE A 40 4.74 -10.96 -15.21
N LYS A 41 4.87 -12.22 -14.80
CA LYS A 41 6.16 -12.93 -14.62
C LYS A 41 6.07 -14.27 -15.34
N ASP A 42 7.10 -14.60 -16.12
CA ASP A 42 7.18 -15.84 -16.90
C ASP A 42 5.94 -16.09 -17.79
N GLY A 43 5.37 -15.02 -18.35
CA GLY A 43 4.21 -15.09 -19.24
C GLY A 43 2.85 -15.29 -18.55
N LYS A 44 2.80 -15.30 -17.20
CA LYS A 44 1.57 -15.40 -16.42
C LYS A 44 1.37 -14.18 -15.51
N PRO A 45 0.11 -13.78 -15.19
CA PRO A 45 -0.15 -12.78 -14.17
C PRO A 45 0.55 -13.16 -12.86
N ILE A 46 1.17 -12.18 -12.20
CA ILE A 46 1.81 -12.38 -10.89
C ILE A 46 0.71 -12.59 -9.84
N ASP A 47 0.74 -13.69 -9.10
CA ASP A 47 -0.16 -13.98 -7.98
C ASP A 47 -1.67 -13.78 -8.31
N ASP A 48 -2.37 -12.98 -7.51
CA ASP A 48 -3.78 -12.64 -7.66
C ASP A 48 -3.99 -11.29 -8.38
N SER A 49 -2.99 -10.80 -9.12
CA SER A 49 -3.01 -9.46 -9.74
C SER A 49 -4.19 -9.26 -10.70
N GLY A 50 -4.80 -8.07 -10.65
CA GLY A 50 -5.77 -7.59 -11.61
C GLY A 50 -5.21 -6.56 -12.60
N VAL A 51 -6.12 -5.81 -13.23
CA VAL A 51 -5.77 -4.68 -14.10
C VAL A 51 -5.10 -3.59 -13.28
N THR A 52 -3.88 -3.21 -13.66
CA THR A 52 -3.05 -2.23 -12.95
C THR A 52 -2.88 -0.96 -13.77
N VAL A 53 -2.98 0.22 -13.13
CA VAL A 53 -2.84 1.53 -13.79
C VAL A 53 -2.18 2.57 -12.86
N GLY A 54 -1.68 3.67 -13.43
CA GLY A 54 -1.06 4.76 -12.69
C GLY A 54 0.22 4.32 -12.00
N GLY A 55 0.40 4.72 -10.74
CA GLY A 55 1.50 4.28 -9.88
C GLY A 55 1.25 2.93 -9.22
N GLY A 56 0.88 1.92 -10.00
CA GLY A 56 0.71 0.54 -9.53
C GLY A 56 -0.63 0.23 -8.84
N VAL A 57 -1.71 0.96 -9.14
CA VAL A 57 -3.04 0.70 -8.57
C VAL A 57 -3.64 -0.56 -9.19
N ASP A 58 -3.70 -1.66 -8.44
CA ASP A 58 -4.39 -2.89 -8.83
C ASP A 58 -5.91 -2.77 -8.62
N LEU A 59 -6.65 -2.59 -9.73
CA LEU A 59 -8.11 -2.50 -9.78
C LEU A 59 -8.80 -3.79 -9.33
N GLY A 60 -8.12 -4.95 -9.43
CA GLY A 60 -8.60 -6.23 -8.93
C GLY A 60 -8.70 -6.28 -7.39
N GLN A 61 -8.06 -5.34 -6.70
CA GLN A 61 -8.11 -5.18 -5.25
C GLN A 61 -8.96 -3.98 -4.79
N GLN A 62 -9.57 -3.24 -5.72
CA GLN A 62 -10.41 -2.09 -5.41
C GLN A 62 -11.90 -2.44 -5.57
N SER A 63 -12.74 -1.72 -4.83
CA SER A 63 -14.20 -1.69 -5.05
C SER A 63 -14.68 -0.27 -5.30
N GLU A 64 -15.84 -0.11 -5.94
CA GLU A 64 -16.45 1.21 -6.13
C GLU A 64 -16.65 1.93 -4.79
N GLY A 65 -17.05 1.19 -3.77
CA GLY A 65 -17.23 1.72 -2.43
C GLY A 65 -15.94 2.28 -1.84
N ASP A 66 -14.81 1.61 -2.04
CA ASP A 66 -13.51 2.07 -1.53
C ASP A 66 -13.05 3.32 -2.29
N LEU A 67 -13.14 3.32 -3.62
CA LEU A 67 -12.78 4.46 -4.44
C LEU A 67 -13.60 5.70 -4.09
N ARG A 68 -14.92 5.53 -3.92
CA ARG A 68 -15.82 6.62 -3.50
C ARG A 68 -15.46 7.16 -2.12
N ARG A 69 -15.21 6.28 -1.14
CA ARG A 69 -14.79 6.70 0.22
C ARG A 69 -13.46 7.43 0.23
N ARG A 70 -12.56 7.12 -0.71
CA ARG A 70 -11.26 7.80 -0.89
C ARG A 70 -11.36 9.08 -1.73
N GLY A 71 -12.57 9.44 -2.19
CA GLY A 71 -12.82 10.68 -2.91
C GLY A 71 -12.42 10.65 -4.39
N ALA A 72 -12.42 9.47 -5.02
CA ALA A 72 -12.31 9.38 -6.46
C ALA A 72 -13.56 9.98 -7.13
N PRO A 73 -13.44 10.76 -8.22
CA PRO A 73 -14.60 11.32 -8.93
C PRO A 73 -15.52 10.22 -9.48
N GLU A 74 -16.84 10.43 -9.45
CA GLU A 74 -17.81 9.44 -9.97
C GLU A 74 -17.60 9.12 -11.45
N ALA A 75 -17.16 10.07 -12.27
CA ALA A 75 -16.83 9.83 -13.66
C ALA A 75 -15.71 8.78 -13.82
N LEU A 76 -14.63 8.94 -13.03
CA LEU A 76 -13.52 8.01 -12.99
C LEU A 76 -13.95 6.64 -12.43
N ILE A 77 -14.79 6.61 -11.40
CA ILE A 77 -15.34 5.36 -10.86
C ILE A 77 -16.17 4.64 -11.94
N ALA A 78 -16.98 5.37 -12.71
CA ALA A 78 -17.77 4.79 -13.80
C ALA A 78 -16.90 4.17 -14.89
N GLU A 79 -15.79 4.81 -15.24
CA GLU A 79 -14.82 4.29 -16.21
C GLU A 79 -14.09 3.04 -15.69
N LEU A 80 -13.73 3.02 -14.40
CA LEU A 80 -13.00 1.90 -13.78
C LEU A 80 -13.90 0.72 -13.42
N ARG A 81 -15.19 0.94 -13.20
CA ARG A 81 -16.18 -0.07 -12.74
C ARG A 81 -16.04 -1.45 -13.40
N PRO A 82 -15.90 -1.57 -14.73
CA PRO A 82 -15.82 -2.89 -15.38
C PRO A 82 -14.57 -3.70 -15.03
N TYR A 83 -13.51 -3.04 -14.53
CA TYR A 83 -12.23 -3.64 -14.21
C TYR A 83 -12.10 -4.01 -12.73
N LEU A 84 -12.96 -3.47 -11.87
CA LEU A 84 -12.87 -3.64 -10.41
C LEU A 84 -13.13 -5.09 -10.02
N GLY A 85 -12.25 -5.64 -9.17
CA GLY A 85 -12.36 -7.02 -8.69
C GLY A 85 -11.99 -8.11 -9.71
N LEU A 86 -11.75 -7.76 -10.98
CA LEU A 86 -11.24 -8.73 -11.96
C LEU A 86 -9.78 -9.09 -11.65
N ARG A 87 -9.46 -10.39 -11.67
CA ARG A 87 -8.12 -10.91 -11.36
C ARG A 87 -7.69 -11.98 -12.36
N LYS A 88 -6.39 -12.25 -12.42
CA LYS A 88 -5.81 -13.37 -13.18
C LYS A 88 -6.26 -13.34 -14.65
N GLU A 89 -6.67 -14.49 -15.17
CA GLU A 89 -7.05 -14.67 -16.57
C GLU A 89 -8.31 -13.86 -16.94
N ASP A 90 -9.23 -13.63 -16.00
CA ASP A 90 -10.42 -12.81 -16.25
C ASP A 90 -10.02 -11.35 -16.53
N ALA A 91 -9.12 -10.80 -15.70
CA ALA A 91 -8.55 -9.47 -15.91
C ALA A 91 -7.79 -9.38 -17.24
N GLN A 92 -6.98 -10.39 -17.57
CA GLN A 92 -6.21 -10.43 -18.81
C GLN A 92 -7.12 -10.46 -20.04
N ARG A 93 -8.13 -11.35 -20.06
CA ARG A 93 -9.09 -11.45 -21.17
C ARG A 93 -9.89 -10.16 -21.32
N PHE A 94 -10.36 -9.60 -20.20
CA PHE A 94 -11.17 -8.39 -20.24
C PHE A 94 -10.36 -7.18 -20.73
N LEU A 95 -9.14 -6.97 -20.24
CA LEU A 95 -8.29 -5.86 -20.66
C LEU A 95 -7.87 -5.97 -22.13
N ALA A 96 -7.63 -7.20 -22.63
CA ALA A 96 -7.33 -7.41 -24.05
C ALA A 96 -8.51 -7.02 -24.97
N ALA A 97 -9.74 -7.28 -24.54
CA ALA A 97 -10.95 -6.91 -25.27
C ALA A 97 -11.36 -5.44 -25.06
N ASN A 98 -11.04 -4.87 -23.89
CA ASN A 98 -11.42 -3.51 -23.49
C ASN A 98 -10.18 -2.77 -22.94
N PRO A 99 -9.28 -2.28 -23.80
CA PRO A 99 -8.10 -1.56 -23.34
C PRO A 99 -8.47 -0.30 -22.55
N LEU A 100 -7.82 -0.09 -21.40
CA LEU A 100 -7.98 1.10 -20.57
C LEU A 100 -6.76 2.00 -20.68
N THR A 101 -6.98 3.29 -20.90
CA THR A 101 -5.94 4.32 -20.82
C THR A 101 -6.54 5.56 -20.21
N LEU A 102 -6.11 5.87 -18.99
CA LEU A 102 -6.48 7.11 -18.30
C LEU A 102 -5.61 8.26 -18.83
N THR A 103 -6.09 9.50 -18.64
CA THR A 103 -5.19 10.66 -18.72
C THR A 103 -4.13 10.56 -17.61
N ARG A 104 -3.02 11.30 -17.79
CA ARG A 104 -1.97 11.33 -16.77
C ARG A 104 -2.52 11.87 -15.45
N GLU A 105 -3.39 12.86 -15.53
CA GLU A 105 -4.03 13.54 -14.41
C GLU A 105 -4.99 12.60 -13.67
N GLU A 106 -5.82 11.84 -14.38
CA GLU A 106 -6.71 10.83 -13.79
C GLU A 106 -5.93 9.68 -13.13
N ALA A 107 -4.89 9.19 -13.79
CA ALA A 107 -4.04 8.14 -13.25
C ALA A 107 -3.31 8.59 -11.99
N GLN A 108 -2.85 9.85 -11.95
CA GLN A 108 -2.20 10.43 -10.76
C GLN A 108 -3.23 10.60 -9.65
N LEU A 109 -4.38 11.20 -9.95
CA LEU A 109 -5.46 11.40 -8.97
C LEU A 109 -5.88 10.07 -8.35
N LEU A 110 -6.10 9.02 -9.16
CA LEU A 110 -6.43 7.69 -8.68
C LEU A 110 -5.35 7.15 -7.74
N THR A 111 -4.08 7.25 -8.15
CA THR A 111 -2.92 6.80 -7.38
C THR A 111 -2.90 7.48 -6.02
N ASP A 112 -3.05 8.80 -5.99
CA ASP A 112 -3.02 9.61 -4.76
C ASP A 112 -4.19 9.28 -3.81
N ARG A 113 -5.38 9.04 -4.36
CA ARG A 113 -6.56 8.65 -3.56
C ARG A 113 -6.40 7.26 -2.97
N VAL A 114 -5.96 6.30 -3.76
CA VAL A 114 -5.77 4.91 -3.31
C VAL A 114 -4.67 4.84 -2.25
N ARG A 115 -3.48 5.41 -2.52
CA ARG A 115 -2.36 5.41 -1.56
C ARG A 115 -2.68 6.17 -0.29
N GLY A 116 -3.31 7.35 -0.40
CA GLY A 116 -3.75 8.11 0.77
C GLY A 116 -4.72 7.32 1.65
N GLY A 117 -5.68 6.62 1.03
CA GLY A 117 -6.60 5.74 1.74
C GLY A 117 -5.89 4.56 2.42
N ILE A 118 -4.98 3.89 1.71
CA ILE A 118 -4.17 2.79 2.24
C ILE A 118 -3.32 3.27 3.43
N GLY A 119 -2.67 4.43 3.33
CA GLY A 119 -1.88 5.02 4.41
C GLY A 119 -2.69 5.23 5.69
N VAL A 120 -3.90 5.79 5.55
CA VAL A 120 -4.83 5.98 6.69
C VAL A 120 -5.29 4.63 7.26
N GLU A 121 -5.65 3.67 6.41
CA GLU A 121 -6.13 2.35 6.83
C GLU A 121 -5.03 1.54 7.53
N VAL A 122 -3.79 1.52 7.01
CA VAL A 122 -2.67 0.81 7.64
C VAL A 122 -2.27 1.45 8.96
N ALA A 123 -2.28 2.78 9.05
CA ALA A 123 -2.02 3.48 10.31
C ALA A 123 -3.07 3.16 11.38
N ARG A 124 -4.36 3.07 11.02
CA ARG A 124 -5.41 2.60 11.94
C ARG A 124 -5.19 1.16 12.38
N ASN A 125 -4.84 0.28 11.45
CA ASN A 125 -4.51 -1.11 11.77
C ASN A 125 -3.31 -1.19 12.72
N PHE A 126 -2.27 -0.39 12.49
CA PHE A 126 -1.09 -0.32 13.32
C PHE A 126 -1.44 0.12 14.74
N ASN A 127 -2.16 1.23 14.90
CA ASN A 127 -2.56 1.77 16.20
C ASN A 127 -3.45 0.80 17.00
N ARG A 128 -4.21 -0.07 16.33
CA ARG A 128 -5.00 -1.12 16.96
C ARG A 128 -4.12 -2.29 17.45
N ASP A 129 -3.11 -2.66 16.66
CA ASP A 129 -2.34 -3.88 16.87
C ASP A 129 -1.01 -3.63 17.63
N SER A 130 -0.61 -2.36 17.82
CA SER A 130 0.64 -1.95 18.47
C SER A 130 0.41 -1.13 19.75
N LYS A 131 1.41 -1.14 20.64
CA LYS A 131 1.52 -0.17 21.74
C LYS A 131 2.15 1.16 21.31
N LEU A 132 2.80 1.19 20.15
CA LEU A 132 3.31 2.40 19.51
C LEU A 132 2.17 3.07 18.74
N ARG A 133 2.28 4.38 18.53
CA ARG A 133 1.38 5.13 17.65
C ARG A 133 2.07 5.36 16.31
N PHE A 134 1.38 5.07 15.22
CA PHE A 134 1.90 5.18 13.86
C PHE A 134 2.38 6.60 13.54
N GLN A 135 1.62 7.61 13.96
CA GLN A 135 1.95 9.02 13.76
C GLN A 135 3.22 9.47 14.49
N ASP A 136 3.59 8.74 15.55
CA ASP A 136 4.77 9.01 16.37
C ASP A 136 6.02 8.24 15.86
N LEU A 137 5.86 7.37 14.85
CA LEU A 137 6.99 6.73 14.18
C LEU A 137 7.79 7.75 13.34
N PRO A 138 9.10 7.51 13.13
CA PRO A 138 9.88 8.25 12.14
C PRO A 138 9.20 8.23 10.75
N PRO A 139 9.24 9.34 9.98
CA PRO A 139 8.66 9.42 8.64
C PRO A 139 9.06 8.26 7.72
N GLU A 140 10.31 7.82 7.81
CA GLU A 140 10.87 6.75 6.99
C GLU A 140 10.24 5.40 7.34
N ALA A 141 9.99 5.13 8.62
CA ALA A 141 9.28 3.93 9.06
C ALA A 141 7.81 3.95 8.63
N GLN A 142 7.13 5.10 8.75
CA GLN A 142 5.76 5.27 8.22
C GLN A 142 5.71 4.97 6.72
N THR A 143 6.67 5.52 5.98
CA THR A 143 6.81 5.34 4.53
C THR A 143 7.03 3.88 4.15
N VAL A 144 7.93 3.18 4.86
CA VAL A 144 8.21 1.76 4.60
C VAL A 144 6.97 0.90 4.82
N ILE A 145 6.26 1.09 5.94
CA ILE A 145 5.02 0.35 6.23
C ILE A 145 3.95 0.66 5.19
N ALA A 146 3.77 1.93 4.82
CA ALA A 146 2.83 2.35 3.78
C ALA A 146 3.19 1.79 2.39
N SER A 147 4.47 1.68 2.05
CA SER A 147 4.93 1.09 0.79
C SER A 147 4.59 -0.40 0.71
N VAL A 148 4.79 -1.16 1.81
CA VAL A 148 4.39 -2.57 1.88
C VAL A 148 2.87 -2.70 1.76
N ALA A 149 2.12 -1.87 2.50
CA ALA A 149 0.67 -1.83 2.46
C ALA A 149 0.09 -1.45 1.09
N THR A 150 0.80 -0.64 0.31
CA THR A 150 0.37 -0.29 -1.06
C THR A 150 0.38 -1.51 -1.98
N GLN A 151 1.31 -2.44 -1.74
CA GLN A 151 1.45 -3.65 -2.56
C GLN A 151 0.58 -4.82 -2.08
N TYR A 152 0.41 -4.97 -0.77
CA TYR A 152 -0.29 -6.11 -0.15
C TYR A 152 -1.65 -5.75 0.45
N GLY A 153 -2.07 -4.50 0.31
CA GLY A 153 -3.22 -3.94 0.99
C GLY A 153 -2.95 -3.57 2.46
N PRO A 154 -3.86 -2.82 3.10
CA PRO A 154 -3.63 -2.27 4.44
C PRO A 154 -3.75 -3.30 5.58
N ASN A 155 -4.28 -4.50 5.32
CA ASN A 155 -4.48 -5.54 6.34
C ASN A 155 -3.32 -6.55 6.36
N LEU A 156 -2.10 -6.07 6.62
CA LEU A 156 -0.87 -6.86 6.51
C LEU A 156 -0.79 -8.08 7.44
N LYS A 157 -1.61 -8.15 8.49
CA LYS A 157 -1.60 -9.24 9.48
C LYS A 157 -2.16 -10.57 8.98
N ILE A 158 -2.89 -10.58 7.87
CA ILE A 158 -3.52 -11.82 7.36
C ILE A 158 -2.45 -12.81 6.87
N PRO A 159 -2.77 -14.11 6.74
CA PRO A 159 -1.81 -15.09 6.27
C PRO A 159 -1.18 -14.73 4.91
N ALA A 160 0.08 -15.08 4.70
CA ALA A 160 0.78 -14.81 3.43
C ALA A 160 0.08 -15.44 2.22
N LYS A 161 -0.49 -16.64 2.39
CA LYS A 161 -1.30 -17.33 1.38
C LYS A 161 -2.60 -16.60 0.99
N GLU A 162 -3.01 -15.60 1.77
CA GLU A 162 -4.20 -14.77 1.56
C GLU A 162 -3.81 -13.33 1.14
N GLY A 163 -2.53 -13.11 0.82
CA GLY A 163 -2.02 -11.81 0.37
C GLY A 163 -1.54 -10.88 1.49
N GLY A 164 -1.36 -11.37 2.72
CA GLY A 164 -0.78 -10.58 3.82
C GLY A 164 0.74 -10.73 3.97
N THR A 165 1.31 -10.00 4.91
CA THR A 165 2.75 -10.03 5.26
C THR A 165 2.93 -10.14 6.79
N PRO A 166 2.42 -11.23 7.41
CA PRO A 166 2.18 -11.28 8.86
C PRO A 166 3.46 -11.22 9.70
N ARG A 167 4.60 -11.70 9.17
CA ARG A 167 5.90 -11.60 9.84
C ARG A 167 6.40 -10.16 9.89
N PHE A 168 6.47 -9.51 8.75
CA PHE A 168 6.77 -8.07 8.67
C PHE A 168 5.85 -7.25 9.57
N TRP A 169 4.52 -7.49 9.50
CA TRP A 169 3.54 -6.79 10.33
C TRP A 169 3.79 -6.97 11.82
N LYS A 170 4.06 -8.20 12.26
CA LYS A 170 4.39 -8.50 13.66
C LYS A 170 5.60 -7.68 14.12
N PHE A 171 6.70 -7.70 13.37
CA PHE A 171 7.92 -7.00 13.76
C PHE A 171 7.72 -5.48 13.90
N VAL A 172 7.09 -4.84 12.91
CA VAL A 172 6.88 -3.39 12.98
C VAL A 172 5.90 -2.98 14.09
N THR A 173 4.87 -3.80 14.38
CA THR A 173 3.90 -3.51 15.45
C THR A 173 4.46 -3.78 16.86
N GLU A 174 5.45 -4.66 16.99
CA GLU A 174 6.18 -4.88 18.25
C GLU A 174 7.33 -3.88 18.45
N GLY A 175 7.66 -3.07 17.44
CA GLY A 175 8.83 -2.17 17.45
C GLY A 175 10.17 -2.91 17.29
N ASP A 176 10.14 -4.15 16.80
CA ASP A 176 11.32 -4.95 16.50
C ASP A 176 11.88 -4.56 15.13
N TRP A 177 12.52 -3.39 15.09
CA TRP A 177 13.04 -2.82 13.85
C TRP A 177 14.19 -3.63 13.24
N GLN A 178 14.94 -4.37 14.06
CA GLN A 178 16.02 -5.24 13.57
C GLN A 178 15.43 -6.41 12.78
N SER A 179 14.45 -7.13 13.33
CA SER A 179 13.81 -8.21 12.58
C SER A 179 12.95 -7.70 11.42
N ALA A 180 12.38 -6.49 11.50
CA ALA A 180 11.72 -5.87 10.35
C ALA A 180 12.70 -5.58 9.20
N LEU A 181 13.92 -5.13 9.50
CA LEU A 181 14.97 -4.91 8.52
C LEU A 181 15.40 -6.22 7.86
N GLU A 182 15.70 -7.24 8.66
CA GLU A 182 16.06 -8.58 8.18
C GLU A 182 14.97 -9.17 7.29
N GLU A 183 13.71 -8.99 7.70
CA GLU A 183 12.56 -9.40 6.90
C GLU A 183 12.46 -8.69 5.55
N LEU A 184 12.73 -7.38 5.50
CA LEU A 184 12.75 -6.66 4.22
C LEU A 184 13.90 -7.11 3.32
N ARG A 185 15.03 -7.56 3.87
CA ARG A 185 16.16 -8.08 3.08
C ARG A 185 15.85 -9.48 2.50
N ASP A 186 15.09 -10.30 3.24
CA ASP A 186 14.73 -11.66 2.86
C ASP A 186 13.22 -11.91 2.83
N PHE A 187 12.48 -11.01 2.16
CA PHE A 187 11.02 -10.99 2.21
C PHE A 187 10.33 -12.18 1.51
N GLY A 188 11.03 -12.85 0.59
CA GLY A 188 10.52 -14.01 -0.15
C GLY A 188 9.53 -13.70 -1.28
N ASP A 189 9.34 -12.42 -1.65
CA ASP A 189 8.44 -12.01 -2.74
C ASP A 189 9.15 -11.86 -4.11
N GLY A 190 8.35 -11.58 -5.15
CA GLY A 190 8.84 -11.28 -6.49
C GLY A 190 9.46 -9.89 -6.65
N PHE A 191 9.57 -9.10 -5.58
CA PHE A 191 9.87 -7.66 -5.61
C PHE A 191 11.14 -7.29 -4.82
N LYS A 192 12.12 -8.21 -4.73
CA LYS A 192 13.38 -8.01 -3.98
C LYS A 192 14.05 -6.62 -4.16
N PRO A 193 14.17 -6.03 -5.37
CA PRO A 193 14.75 -4.68 -5.50
C PRO A 193 13.96 -3.60 -4.75
N ARG A 194 12.63 -3.71 -4.71
CA ARG A 194 11.76 -2.83 -3.93
C ARG A 194 12.00 -3.06 -2.45
N ARG A 195 11.89 -4.30 -1.97
CA ARG A 195 12.10 -4.63 -0.55
C ARG A 195 13.47 -4.14 -0.04
N ASN A 196 14.52 -4.27 -0.84
CA ASN A 196 15.86 -3.74 -0.53
C ASN A 196 15.91 -2.22 -0.37
N LYS A 197 15.26 -1.45 -1.25
CA LYS A 197 15.20 -0.01 -1.09
C LYS A 197 14.34 0.39 0.13
N GLU A 198 13.35 -0.42 0.52
CA GLU A 198 12.56 -0.20 1.76
C GLU A 198 13.40 -0.45 3.00
N ALA A 199 14.22 -1.51 3.01
CA ALA A 199 15.23 -1.73 4.03
C ALA A 199 16.22 -0.55 4.13
N ASP A 200 16.70 -0.05 2.98
CA ASP A 200 17.61 1.12 2.93
C ASP A 200 16.94 2.35 3.58
N LYS A 201 15.65 2.59 3.29
CA LYS A 201 14.86 3.69 3.90
C LYS A 201 14.63 3.46 5.40
N LEU A 202 14.43 2.22 5.85
CA LEU A 202 14.27 1.91 7.27
C LEU A 202 15.55 2.20 8.07
N LEU A 203 16.73 2.01 7.46
CA LEU A 203 18.02 2.37 8.04
C LEU A 203 18.20 3.88 8.23
N GLU A 204 17.56 4.72 7.40
CA GLU A 204 17.54 6.17 7.59
C GLU A 204 16.84 6.54 8.92
N ALA A 205 15.75 5.85 9.28
CA ALA A 205 15.09 6.02 10.59
C ALA A 205 15.91 5.45 11.76
N PHE A 206 16.58 4.32 11.54
CA PHE A 206 17.27 3.55 12.58
C PHE A 206 18.70 3.20 12.16
N PRO A 207 19.63 4.17 12.18
CA PRO A 207 20.98 3.99 11.65
C PRO A 207 21.86 3.01 12.43
N ASN A 208 21.42 2.59 13.63
CA ASN A 208 22.15 1.66 14.49
C ASN A 208 21.77 0.19 14.26
N LEU A 209 20.84 -0.12 13.35
CA LEU A 209 20.49 -1.50 13.03
C LEU A 209 21.66 -2.20 12.31
N LYS A 210 21.78 -3.50 12.52
CA LYS A 210 22.79 -4.33 11.87
C LYS A 210 22.22 -4.81 10.54
N ASP A 211 22.64 -4.19 9.44
CA ASP A 211 22.20 -4.59 8.10
C ASP A 211 22.85 -5.92 7.67
N PRO A 212 22.06 -6.98 7.41
CA PRO A 212 22.60 -8.25 6.93
C PRO A 212 23.05 -8.19 5.45
N GLY A 213 22.78 -7.10 4.74
CA GLY A 213 23.08 -6.94 3.31
C GLY A 213 21.94 -7.38 2.40
N LYS A 214 22.15 -7.24 1.07
CA LYS A 214 21.16 -7.44 0.01
C LYS A 214 21.18 -8.85 -0.59
#